data_AF-A0A3G7YA98-F1
#
_entry.id   AF-A0A3G7YA98-F1
#
_cell.length_a   1.000
_cell.length_b   1.000
_cell.length_c   1.000
_cell.angle_alpha   90.00
_cell.angle_beta   90.00
_cell.angle_gamma   90.00
#
_symmetry.space_group_name_H-M   'P 1'
#
loop_
_entity.id
_entity.type
_entity.pdbx_description
1 polymer ?
#
loop_
_entity_poly.entity_id
_entity_poly.type
_entity_poly.pdbx_seq_one_letter_code
_entity_poly.pdbx_strand_id
1 'polypeptide(L)'
;MFTGATASLRGKPPYTAFAAGKAGLRSVAQSFAREFGPQNVHVAHVVIDGSIDGERVQSRAPDYLAKLGEEGALRLEDIADAYWYLHTQPRSAWTQELDLRPFKEPF
;
A
#
# COMPACT_ATOMS: atom_id res chain seq x y z
N MET A 1 4.92 -10.13 -2.66
CA MET A 1 4.61 -8.81 -2.07
C MET A 1 3.11 -8.67 -1.94
N PHE A 2 2.65 -7.96 -0.91
CA PHE A 2 1.22 -7.82 -0.58
C PHE A 2 0.82 -6.35 -0.61
N THR A 3 -0.22 -6.00 -1.39
CA THR A 3 -0.76 -4.63 -1.46
C THR A 3 -1.81 -4.40 -0.36
N GLY A 4 -1.40 -3.67 0.67
CA GLY A 4 -2.22 -3.17 1.75
C GLY A 4 -3.04 -1.94 1.38
N ALA A 5 -3.54 -1.25 2.41
CA ALA A 5 -4.16 0.06 2.33
C ALA A 5 -4.07 0.72 3.72
N THR A 6 -4.49 1.97 3.88
CA THR A 6 -4.74 2.60 5.20
C THR A 6 -5.46 1.66 6.17
N ALA A 7 -6.43 0.93 5.61
CA ALA A 7 -7.28 -0.07 6.26
C ALA A 7 -6.51 -1.25 6.88
N SER A 8 -5.25 -1.48 6.49
CA SER A 8 -4.35 -2.45 7.11
C SER A 8 -3.92 -2.05 8.53
N LEU A 9 -3.98 -0.75 8.85
CA LEU A 9 -3.59 -0.19 10.15
C LEU A 9 -4.81 0.30 10.94
N ARG A 10 -5.76 0.94 10.26
CA ARG A 10 -6.93 1.56 10.90
C ARG A 10 -8.16 1.55 10.00
N GLY A 11 -9.32 1.21 10.56
CA GLY A 11 -10.60 1.29 9.88
C GLY A 11 -11.23 2.68 10.01
N LYS A 12 -12.15 3.01 9.09
CA LYS A 12 -13.05 4.17 9.20
C LYS A 12 -14.45 3.76 8.77
N PRO A 13 -15.55 4.29 9.35
CA PRO A 13 -16.89 4.03 8.85
C PRO A 13 -17.03 4.43 7.37
N PRO A 14 -17.77 3.68 6.53
CA PRO A 14 -18.44 2.40 6.79
C PRO A 14 -17.58 1.14 6.50
N TYR A 15 -16.26 1.27 6.42
CA TYR A 15 -15.35 0.26 5.86
C TYR A 15 -14.86 -0.81 6.85
N THR A 16 -15.63 -1.14 7.90
CA THR A 16 -15.18 -2.06 8.97
C THR A 16 -14.77 -3.44 8.45
N ALA A 17 -15.60 -4.06 7.60
CA ALA A 17 -15.27 -5.39 7.03
C ALA A 17 -14.04 -5.33 6.11
N PHE A 18 -13.89 -4.24 5.35
CA PHE A 18 -12.71 -4.01 4.51
C PHE A 18 -11.44 -3.85 5.35
N ALA A 19 -11.52 -3.11 6.46
CA ALA A 19 -10.43 -2.95 7.41
C ALA A 19 -10.04 -4.28 8.06
N ALA A 20 -11.00 -5.10 8.48
CA ALA A 20 -10.72 -6.44 9.01
C ALA A 20 -9.94 -7.30 7.99
N GLY A 21 -10.38 -7.29 6.72
CA GLY A 21 -9.68 -8.02 5.65
C GLY A 21 -8.26 -7.52 5.40
N LYS A 22 -8.05 -6.20 5.39
CA LYS A 22 -6.73 -5.60 5.16
C LYS A 22 -5.78 -5.79 6.36
N ALA A 23 -6.29 -5.72 7.59
CA ALA A 23 -5.53 -6.05 8.79
C ALA A 23 -5.11 -7.54 8.80
N GLY A 24 -6.01 -8.44 8.40
CA GLY A 24 -5.70 -9.85 8.20
C GLY A 24 -4.62 -10.08 7.14
N LEU A 25 -4.69 -9.38 6.00
CA LEU A 25 -3.68 -9.43 4.94
C LEU A 25 -2.29 -9.00 5.46
N ARG A 26 -2.22 -7.93 6.25
CA ARG A 26 -0.99 -7.47 6.89
C ARG A 26 -0.42 -8.55 7.83
N SER A 27 -1.29 -9.18 8.62
CA SER A 27 -0.90 -10.28 9.52
C SER A 27 -0.33 -11.46 8.73
N VAL A 28 -0.96 -11.87 7.63
CA VAL A 28 -0.47 -12.93 6.75
C VAL A 28 0.90 -12.60 6.17
N ALA A 29 1.10 -11.39 5.65
CA ALA A 29 2.40 -10.97 5.10
C ALA A 29 3.52 -11.07 6.15
N GLN A 30 3.25 -10.63 7.38
CA GLN A 30 4.18 -10.73 8.50
C GLN A 30 4.48 -12.18 8.90
N SER A 31 3.48 -13.06 8.92
CA SER A 31 3.66 -14.48 9.19
C SER A 31 4.51 -15.16 8.11
N PHE A 32 4.20 -14.90 6.84
CA PHE A 32 4.96 -15.44 5.71
C PHE A 32 6.41 -14.96 5.68
N ALA A 33 6.67 -13.72 6.09
CA ALA A 33 8.04 -13.23 6.19
C ALA A 33 8.87 -14.02 7.23
N ARG A 34 8.24 -14.49 8.32
CA ARG A 34 8.89 -15.35 9.33
C ARG A 34 9.03 -16.78 8.86
N GLU A 35 8.02 -17.30 8.17
CA GLU A 35 7.98 -18.68 7.69
C GLU A 35 8.95 -18.93 6.51
N PHE A 36 8.96 -18.02 5.54
CA PHE A 36 9.72 -18.18 4.30
C PHE A 36 11.02 -17.37 4.25
N GLY A 37 11.24 -16.44 5.19
CA GLY A 37 12.51 -15.72 5.33
C GLY A 37 13.73 -16.64 5.42
N PRO A 38 13.73 -17.70 6.27
CA PRO A 38 14.81 -18.70 6.33
C PRO A 38 15.04 -19.46 5.01
N GLN A 39 14.05 -19.48 4.12
CA GLN A 39 14.10 -20.10 2.80
C GLN A 39 14.52 -19.09 1.72
N ASN A 40 15.10 -17.96 2.12
CA ASN A 40 15.61 -16.94 1.19
C ASN A 40 14.51 -16.29 0.33
N VAL A 41 13.28 -16.19 0.85
CA VAL A 41 12.14 -15.52 0.21
C VAL A 41 11.87 -14.16 0.86
N HIS A 42 11.87 -13.10 0.05
CA HIS A 42 11.51 -11.75 0.48
C HIS A 42 10.00 -11.55 0.46
N VAL A 43 9.42 -11.22 1.61
CA VAL A 43 7.99 -10.93 1.74
C VAL A 43 7.83 -9.50 2.25
N ALA A 44 7.25 -8.62 1.44
CA ALA A 44 6.96 -7.25 1.85
C ALA A 44 5.46 -6.94 1.78
N HIS A 45 4.98 -6.09 2.69
CA HIS A 45 3.64 -5.51 2.69
C HIS A 45 3.73 -4.01 2.36
N VAL A 46 3.00 -3.55 1.35
CA VAL A 46 3.02 -2.15 0.91
C VAL A 46 1.68 -1.51 1.27
N VAL A 47 1.70 -0.57 2.22
CA VAL A 47 0.55 0.21 2.62
C VAL A 47 0.38 1.36 1.62
N ILE A 48 -0.69 1.30 0.84
CA ILE A 48 -1.11 2.43 0.00
C ILE A 48 -2.09 3.28 0.82
N ASP A 49 -1.57 4.30 1.48
CA ASP A 49 -2.31 5.22 2.34
C ASP A 49 -2.69 6.50 1.57
N GLY A 50 -3.67 6.36 0.68
CA GLY A 50 -4.19 7.48 -0.10
C GLY A 50 -4.96 7.03 -1.34
N SER A 51 -5.51 8.00 -2.05
CA SER A 51 -6.13 7.78 -3.35
C SER A 51 -5.06 7.59 -4.42
N ILE A 52 -5.31 6.68 -5.35
CA ILE A 52 -4.43 6.42 -6.49
C ILE A 52 -5.02 7.11 -7.72
N ASP A 53 -4.22 7.93 -8.39
CA ASP A 53 -4.55 8.49 -9.70
C ASP A 53 -4.39 7.41 -10.77
N GLY A 54 -5.43 6.59 -10.92
CA GLY A 54 -5.49 5.54 -11.93
C GLY A 54 -6.88 5.40 -12.51
N GLU A 55 -6.98 4.63 -13.59
CA GLU A 55 -8.18 4.50 -14.45
C GLU A 55 -9.48 4.33 -13.64
N ARG A 56 -9.47 3.50 -12.59
CA ARG A 56 -10.66 3.22 -11.78
C ARG A 56 -11.21 4.46 -11.07
N VAL A 57 -10.34 5.30 -10.51
CA VAL A 57 -10.75 6.52 -9.80
C VAL A 57 -11.16 7.57 -10.82
N GLN A 58 -10.39 7.71 -11.91
CA GLN A 58 -10.72 8.60 -13.03
C GLN A 58 -12.11 8.28 -13.62
N SER A 59 -12.45 6.99 -13.77
CA SER A 59 -13.74 6.58 -14.36
C SER A 59 -14.92 6.67 -13.39
N ARG A 60 -14.71 6.38 -12.10
CA ARG A 60 -15.82 6.23 -11.12
C ARG A 60 -16.05 7.47 -10.26
N ALA A 61 -15.03 8.29 -10.08
CA ALA A 61 -15.09 9.45 -9.19
C ALA A 61 -14.17 10.60 -9.68
N PRO A 62 -14.30 11.07 -10.93
CA PRO A 62 -13.46 12.13 -11.47
C PRO A 62 -13.54 13.42 -10.65
N ASP A 63 -14.74 13.79 -10.17
CA ASP A 63 -14.93 14.97 -9.32
C ASP A 63 -14.21 14.87 -7.97
N TYR A 64 -14.09 13.66 -7.42
CA TYR A 64 -13.36 13.44 -6.19
C TYR A 64 -11.85 13.63 -6.41
N LEU A 65 -11.32 13.07 -7.51
CA LEU A 65 -9.93 13.24 -7.89
C LEU A 65 -9.60 14.71 -8.16
N ALA A 66 -10.47 15.43 -8.87
CA ALA A 66 -10.30 16.86 -9.13
C ALA A 66 -10.23 17.69 -7.83
N LYS A 67 -11.01 17.32 -6.80
CA LYS A 67 -11.00 17.98 -5.48
C LYS A 67 -9.72 17.75 -4.69
N LEU A 68 -9.01 16.64 -4.92
CA LEU A 68 -7.69 16.41 -4.30
C LEU A 68 -6.64 17.39 -4.87
N GLY A 69 -6.87 17.89 -6.09
CA GLY A 69 -5.98 18.80 -6.78
C GLY A 69 -4.71 18.13 -7.27
N GLU A 70 -3.83 18.92 -7.88
CA GLU A 70 -2.52 18.46 -8.33
C GLU A 70 -1.73 17.85 -7.16
N GLU A 71 -1.10 16.70 -7.36
CA GLU A 71 -0.33 15.97 -6.33
C GLU A 71 -1.14 15.56 -5.06
N GLY A 72 -2.47 15.60 -5.13
CA GLY A 72 -3.35 15.14 -4.04
C GLY A 72 -3.61 13.64 -4.02
N ALA A 73 -3.17 12.92 -5.05
CA ALA A 73 -3.27 11.46 -5.18
C ALA A 73 -1.90 10.87 -5.55
N LEU A 74 -1.70 9.60 -5.20
CA LEU A 74 -0.52 8.83 -5.57
C LEU A 74 -0.53 8.54 -7.07
N ARG A 75 0.58 8.80 -7.75
CA ARG A 75 0.76 8.43 -9.15
C ARG A 75 1.09 6.95 -9.27
N LEU A 76 0.66 6.33 -10.37
CA LEU A 76 0.93 4.92 -10.64
C LEU A 76 2.42 4.63 -10.82
N GLU A 77 3.17 5.56 -11.42
CA GLU A 77 4.60 5.39 -11.65
C GLU A 77 5.38 5.35 -10.32
N ASP A 78 5.05 6.26 -9.40
CA ASP A 78 5.71 6.32 -8.09
C ASP A 78 5.42 5.06 -7.25
N ILE A 79 4.20 4.53 -7.35
CA ILE A 79 3.86 3.22 -6.75
C ILE A 79 4.68 2.10 -7.41
N ALA A 80 4.76 2.08 -8.74
CA ALA A 80 5.53 1.06 -9.45
C ALA A 80 7.01 1.08 -9.07
N ASP A 81 7.61 2.26 -8.96
CA ASP A 81 9.00 2.45 -8.53
C ASP A 81 9.23 1.93 -7.11
N ALA A 82 8.28 2.12 -6.20
CA ALA A 82 8.35 1.57 -4.85
C ALA A 82 8.34 0.03 -4.84
N TYR A 83 7.54 -0.61 -5.69
CA TYR A 83 7.54 -2.07 -5.85
C TYR A 83 8.84 -2.55 -6.50
N TRP A 84 9.36 -1.82 -7.48
CA TRP A 84 10.63 -2.12 -8.13
C TRP A 84 11.80 -2.02 -7.15
N TYR A 85 11.81 -0.99 -6.32
CA TYR A 85 12.77 -0.83 -5.22
C TYR A 85 12.74 -2.07 -4.31
N LEU A 86 11.57 -2.48 -3.82
CA LEU A 86 11.44 -3.67 -2.97
C LEU A 86 11.93 -4.94 -3.68
N HIS A 87 11.65 -5.08 -4.98
CA HIS A 87 12.01 -6.27 -5.76
C HIS A 87 13.54 -6.41 -5.92
N THR A 88 14.22 -5.28 -6.03
CA THR A 88 15.66 -5.20 -6.31
C THR A 88 16.52 -5.08 -5.04
N GLN A 89 15.91 -5.04 -3.85
CA GLN A 89 16.65 -4.89 -2.59
C GLN A 89 17.69 -6.02 -2.36
N PRO A 90 18.91 -5.67 -1.94
CA PRO A 90 19.88 -6.67 -1.52
C PRO A 90 19.38 -7.40 -0.28
N ARG A 91 19.69 -8.70 -0.18
CA ARG A 91 19.27 -9.57 0.95
C ARG A 91 19.71 -9.04 2.33
N SER A 92 20.75 -8.21 2.38
CA SER A 92 21.26 -7.61 3.61
C SER A 92 20.31 -6.58 4.23
N ALA A 93 19.31 -6.08 3.50
CA ALA A 93 18.45 -4.99 3.93
C ALA A 93 17.02 -5.09 3.37
N TRP A 94 16.40 -6.27 3.48
CA TRP A 94 15.00 -6.45 3.07
C TRP A 94 14.03 -5.65 3.92
N THR A 95 13.22 -4.82 3.27
CA THR A 95 12.11 -4.10 3.88
C THR A 95 10.90 -5.03 4.03
N GLN A 96 10.31 -5.07 5.23
CA GLN A 96 9.11 -5.87 5.52
C GLN A 96 7.81 -5.09 5.30
N GLU A 97 7.84 -3.77 5.51
CA GLU A 97 6.68 -2.89 5.35
C GLU A 97 7.11 -1.53 4.81
N LEU A 98 6.36 -1.02 3.83
CA LEU A 98 6.55 0.28 3.21
C LEU A 98 5.21 1.02 3.18
N ASP A 99 5.18 2.28 3.60
CA ASP A 99 3.98 3.13 3.58
C ASP A 99 4.15 4.23 2.53
N LEU A 100 3.21 4.29 1.58
CA LEU A 100 3.15 5.29 0.51
C LEU A 100 1.91 6.15 0.71
N ARG A 101 2.10 7.47 0.72
CA ARG A 101 1.02 8.45 0.89
C ARG A 101 1.28 9.72 0.06
N PRO A 102 0.24 10.39 -0.44
CA PRO A 102 0.39 11.74 -0.98
C PRO A 102 0.92 12.68 0.10
N PHE A 103 1.80 13.61 -0.25
CA PHE A 103 2.34 14.56 0.74
C PHE A 103 1.27 15.49 1.34
N LYS A 104 0.14 15.67 0.64
CA LYS A 104 -1.00 16.49 1.08
C LYS A 104 -1.91 15.79 2.09
N GLU A 105 -1.77 14.48 2.29
CA GLU A 105 -2.58 13.73 3.24
C GLU A 105 -2.06 13.97 4.68
N PRO A 106 -2.94 14.31 5.65
CA PRO A 106 -2.53 14.50 7.04
C PRO A 106 -2.12 13.19 7.73
N PHE A 107 -1.28 13.29 8.78
CA PHE A 107 -0.87 12.16 9.61
C PHE A 107 -1.89 11.78 10.68
#